data_AF-A0A8T4LVP5-F1
#
_entry.id   AF-A0A8T4LVP5-F1
#
_cell.length_a   1.000
_cell.length_b   1.000
_cell.length_c   1.000
_cell.angle_alpha   90.00
_cell.angle_beta   90.00
_cell.angle_gamma   90.00
#
_symmetry.space_group_name_H-M   'P 1'
#
loop_
_entity.id
_entity.type
_entity.pdbx_description
1 polymer ?
#
loop_
_entity_poly.entity_id
_entity_poly.type
_entity_poly.pdbx_seq_one_letter_code
_entity_poly.pdbx_strand_id
1 'polypeptide(L)'
;MGRIPFDLWPNKDIRIAAIKWLIWKLKKEPKEIIADDFNNNRLSGLLRPYKGSPYLALVEVGYAYSIDEIKEHARTWFKTDKLYPWEMQRVGNEFWYDKEMRIAATKWLMWKLNKEPKDITQGLIQTYNGSPYEALFEAGIATESDEAYMRSSHHTH
;
A
#
# COMPACT_ATOMS: atom_id res chain seq x y z
N MET A 1 -2.13 -35.66 1.31
CA MET A 1 -1.04 -34.69 1.48
C MET A 1 -1.49 -33.62 2.48
N GLY A 2 -0.76 -33.49 3.61
CA GLY A 2 -1.19 -32.69 4.77
C GLY A 2 -0.98 -31.17 4.63
N ARG A 3 -1.81 -30.40 5.32
CA ARG A 3 -1.57 -28.97 5.58
C ARG A 3 -0.33 -28.83 6.44
N ILE A 4 0.45 -27.77 6.23
CA ILE A 4 1.57 -27.44 7.11
C ILE A 4 1.01 -27.18 8.52
N PRO A 5 1.54 -27.84 9.56
CA PRO A 5 1.08 -27.67 10.94
C PRO A 5 1.05 -26.18 11.36
N PHE A 6 -0.04 -25.76 12.00
CA PHE A 6 -0.27 -24.35 12.36
C PHE A 6 0.72 -23.81 13.40
N ASP A 7 1.28 -24.71 14.22
CA ASP A 7 2.27 -24.51 15.26
C ASP A 7 3.67 -24.17 14.73
N LEU A 8 3.90 -24.23 13.41
CA LEU A 8 5.15 -23.77 12.79
C LEU A 8 5.19 -22.24 12.61
N TRP A 9 4.05 -21.61 12.39
CA TRP A 9 3.97 -20.18 12.07
C TRP A 9 4.36 -19.22 13.20
N PRO A 10 4.34 -19.56 14.49
CA PRO A 10 4.95 -18.74 15.54
C PRO A 10 6.45 -18.48 15.32
N ASN A 11 7.18 -19.40 14.66
CA ASN A 11 8.62 -19.23 14.41
C ASN A 11 8.87 -18.24 13.27
N LYS A 12 9.54 -17.13 13.57
CA LYS A 12 9.85 -16.05 12.62
C LYS A 12 10.74 -16.49 11.47
N ASP A 13 11.78 -17.27 11.74
CA ASP A 13 12.74 -17.70 10.70
C ASP A 13 12.08 -18.63 9.69
N ILE A 14 11.17 -19.51 10.16
CA ILE A 14 10.37 -20.37 9.29
C ILE A 14 9.45 -19.53 8.40
N ARG A 15 8.79 -18.49 8.94
CA ARG A 15 7.96 -17.59 8.13
C ARG A 15 8.79 -16.88 7.06
N ILE A 16 9.93 -16.31 7.44
CA ILE A 16 10.84 -15.62 6.52
C ILE A 16 11.28 -16.55 5.38
N ALA A 17 11.72 -17.77 5.72
CA ALA A 17 12.14 -18.76 4.73
C ALA A 17 11.00 -19.14 3.79
N ALA A 18 9.79 -19.37 4.31
CA ALA A 18 8.62 -19.74 3.52
C ALA A 18 8.17 -18.61 2.58
N ILE A 19 8.18 -17.36 3.03
CA ILE A 19 7.83 -16.19 2.19
C ILE A 19 8.87 -16.01 1.08
N LYS A 20 10.18 -16.05 1.40
CA LYS A 20 11.24 -15.95 0.38
C LYS A 20 11.17 -17.08 -0.64
N TRP A 21 10.91 -18.32 -0.17
CA TRP A 21 10.71 -19.46 -1.05
C TRP A 21 9.50 -19.29 -1.96
N LEU A 22 8.38 -18.78 -1.45
CA LEU A 22 7.17 -18.54 -2.24
C LEU A 22 7.45 -17.56 -3.39
N ILE A 23 8.09 -16.43 -3.09
CA ILE A 23 8.46 -15.41 -4.08
C ILE A 23 9.37 -16.01 -5.16
N TRP A 24 10.43 -16.72 -4.73
CA TRP A 24 11.35 -17.40 -5.65
C TRP A 24 10.62 -18.42 -6.54
N LYS A 25 9.76 -19.25 -5.96
CA LYS A 25 9.03 -20.31 -6.67
C LYS A 25 8.10 -19.74 -7.73
N LEU A 26 7.39 -18.66 -7.41
CA LEU A 26 6.43 -18.04 -8.32
C LEU A 26 7.09 -17.17 -9.38
N LYS A 27 8.37 -16.79 -9.19
CA LYS A 27 9.10 -15.84 -10.05
C LYS A 27 8.33 -14.52 -10.24
N LYS A 28 7.58 -14.13 -9.21
CA LYS A 28 6.82 -12.89 -9.15
C LYS A 28 7.66 -11.80 -8.49
N GLU A 29 7.43 -10.55 -8.89
CA GLU A 29 7.91 -9.43 -8.11
C GLU A 29 7.16 -9.36 -6.76
N PRO A 30 7.79 -8.87 -5.67
CA PRO A 30 7.13 -8.80 -4.37
C PRO A 30 5.78 -8.05 -4.41
N LYS A 31 5.64 -7.03 -5.26
CA LYS A 31 4.40 -6.25 -5.43
C LYS A 31 3.22 -7.04 -6.01
N GLU A 32 3.49 -8.16 -6.68
CA GLU A 32 2.49 -9.03 -7.33
C GLU A 32 2.01 -10.17 -6.42
N ILE A 33 2.59 -10.29 -5.23
CA ILE A 33 2.24 -11.32 -4.26
C ILE A 33 0.90 -10.98 -3.62
N ILE A 34 -0.07 -11.88 -3.78
CA ILE A 34 -1.42 -11.75 -3.21
C ILE A 34 -1.74 -12.90 -2.25
N ALA A 35 -2.81 -12.78 -1.47
CA ALA A 35 -3.20 -13.81 -0.50
C ALA A 35 -3.42 -15.19 -1.15
N ASP A 36 -3.94 -15.21 -2.39
CA ASP A 36 -4.16 -16.45 -3.14
C ASP A 36 -2.87 -17.20 -3.45
N ASP A 37 -1.73 -16.51 -3.59
CA ASP A 37 -0.43 -17.15 -3.77
C ASP A 37 -0.07 -18.02 -2.57
N PHE A 38 -0.37 -17.57 -1.35
CA PHE A 38 -0.17 -18.35 -0.13
C PHE A 38 -1.15 -19.53 -0.07
N ASN A 39 -2.43 -19.29 -0.37
CA ASN A 39 -3.47 -20.32 -0.33
C ASN A 39 -3.17 -21.45 -1.33
N ASN A 40 -2.85 -21.11 -2.57
CA ASN A 40 -2.55 -22.05 -3.65
C ASN A 40 -1.25 -22.83 -3.43
N ASN A 41 -0.38 -22.35 -2.53
CA ASN A 41 0.88 -23.00 -2.16
C ASN A 41 0.84 -23.65 -0.76
N ARG A 42 -0.35 -23.88 -0.18
CA ARG A 42 -0.53 -24.52 1.14
C ARG A 42 0.09 -23.75 2.31
N LEU A 43 0.27 -22.44 2.13
CA LEU A 43 0.79 -21.50 3.13
C LEU A 43 -0.33 -20.62 3.71
N SER A 44 -1.60 -21.01 3.60
CA SER A 44 -2.73 -20.18 4.08
C SER A 44 -2.64 -19.81 5.56
N GLY A 45 -2.13 -20.72 6.40
CA GLY A 45 -1.90 -20.46 7.83
C GLY A 45 -0.80 -19.44 8.12
N LEU A 46 0.14 -19.24 7.18
CA LEU A 46 1.25 -18.30 7.32
C LEU A 46 0.76 -16.86 7.39
N LEU A 47 -0.37 -16.52 6.76
CA LEU A 47 -0.90 -15.15 6.76
C LEU A 47 -1.59 -14.74 8.07
N ARG A 48 -1.87 -15.68 8.97
CA ARG A 48 -2.63 -15.43 10.21
C ARG A 48 -1.94 -14.43 11.16
N PRO A 49 -0.63 -14.51 11.45
CA PRO A 49 0.06 -13.51 12.27
C PRO A 49 0.01 -12.10 11.67
N TYR A 50 -0.18 -12.00 10.36
CA TYR A 50 -0.27 -10.75 9.60
C TYR A 50 -1.71 -10.33 9.32
N LYS A 51 -2.69 -10.88 10.06
CA LYS A 51 -4.12 -10.58 9.89
C LYS A 51 -4.63 -10.79 8.45
N GLY A 52 -4.04 -11.73 7.72
CA GLY A 52 -4.38 -12.00 6.33
C GLY A 52 -3.70 -11.09 5.30
N SER A 53 -2.84 -10.15 5.72
CA SER A 53 -2.22 -9.14 4.85
C SER A 53 -0.90 -9.64 4.24
N PRO A 54 -0.82 -9.84 2.90
CA PRO A 54 0.44 -10.17 2.23
C PRO A 54 1.48 -9.06 2.39
N TYR A 55 1.04 -7.79 2.44
CA TYR A 55 1.93 -6.65 2.63
C TYR A 55 2.74 -6.77 3.93
N LEU A 56 2.07 -7.05 5.04
CA LEU A 56 2.74 -7.20 6.34
C LEU A 56 3.71 -8.39 6.37
N ALA A 57 3.44 -9.45 5.59
CA ALA A 57 4.39 -10.54 5.40
C ALA A 57 5.65 -10.07 4.63
N LEU A 58 5.47 -9.22 3.61
CA LEU A 58 6.57 -8.62 2.85
C LEU A 58 7.40 -7.62 3.67
N VAL A 59 6.78 -6.92 4.62
CA VAL A 59 7.50 -6.09 5.61
C VAL A 59 8.44 -6.96 6.45
N GLU A 60 7.97 -8.12 6.93
CA GLU A 60 8.80 -8.99 7.79
C GLU A 60 10.04 -9.54 7.08
N VAL A 61 9.97 -9.76 5.77
CA VAL A 61 11.12 -10.21 4.96
C VAL A 61 11.95 -9.06 4.35
N GLY A 62 11.55 -7.81 4.60
CA GLY A 62 12.30 -6.61 4.21
C GLY A 62 12.05 -6.11 2.78
N TYR A 63 11.00 -6.58 2.10
CA TYR A 63 10.63 -6.09 0.75
C TYR A 63 9.70 -4.87 0.75
N ALA A 64 9.11 -4.54 1.90
CA ALA A 64 8.15 -3.44 2.04
C ALA A 64 8.47 -2.59 3.28
N TYR A 65 8.04 -1.32 3.26
CA TYR A 65 8.21 -0.42 4.41
C TYR A 65 7.20 -0.73 5.52
N SER A 66 7.64 -0.69 6.77
CA SER A 66 6.75 -0.69 7.93
C SER A 66 5.87 0.56 7.97
N ILE A 67 4.78 0.51 8.73
CA ILE A 67 3.87 1.65 8.90
C ILE A 67 4.62 2.87 9.46
N ASP A 68 5.54 2.65 10.40
CA ASP A 68 6.33 3.73 11.01
C ASP A 68 7.28 4.38 10.00
N GLU A 69 7.96 3.58 9.16
CA GLU A 69 8.77 4.10 8.04
C GLU A 69 7.92 4.95 7.08
N ILE A 70 6.71 4.51 6.75
CA ILE A 70 5.81 5.23 5.84
C ILE A 70 5.39 6.58 6.43
N LYS A 71 5.01 6.60 7.73
CA LYS A 71 4.63 7.82 8.44
C LYS A 71 5.80 8.81 8.50
N GLU A 72 7.02 8.31 8.66
CA GLU A 72 8.22 9.15 8.63
C GLU A 72 8.49 9.71 7.23
N HIS A 73 8.39 8.89 6.19
CA HIS A 73 8.55 9.34 4.81
C HIS A 73 7.54 10.42 4.41
N ALA A 74 6.29 10.33 4.90
CA ALA A 74 5.25 11.34 4.66
C ALA A 74 5.53 12.70 5.34
N ARG A 75 6.44 12.75 6.31
CA ARG A 75 6.90 13.97 6.98
C ARG A 75 8.22 14.50 6.40
N THR A 76 9.02 13.63 5.79
CA THR A 76 10.37 13.95 5.32
C THR A 76 10.49 13.81 3.80
N TRP A 77 10.84 12.63 3.31
CA TRP A 77 10.97 12.33 1.89
C TRP A 77 10.72 10.85 1.60
N PHE A 78 10.14 10.56 0.44
CA PHE A 78 9.85 9.20 0.00
C PHE A 78 11.07 8.52 -0.63
N LYS A 79 11.11 7.19 -0.53
CA LYS A 79 12.18 6.34 -1.05
C LYS A 79 11.61 5.30 -2.03
N THR A 80 12.48 4.57 -2.71
CA THR A 80 12.06 3.59 -3.74
C THR A 80 12.79 2.25 -3.62
N ASP A 81 13.52 2.02 -2.52
CA ASP A 81 14.26 0.76 -2.30
C ASP A 81 13.36 -0.38 -1.79
N LYS A 82 12.18 -0.06 -1.27
CA LYS A 82 11.14 -1.03 -0.87
C LYS A 82 9.76 -0.56 -1.36
N LEU A 83 8.78 -1.43 -1.15
CA LEU A 83 7.40 -1.19 -1.57
C LEU A 83 6.57 -0.45 -0.51
N TYR A 84 5.72 0.46 -0.97
CA TYR A 84 4.58 0.97 -0.21
C TYR A 84 3.32 0.11 -0.44
N PRO A 85 2.31 0.15 0.47
CA PRO A 85 1.12 -0.71 0.36
C PRO A 85 0.32 -0.47 -0.93
N TRP A 86 0.24 0.77 -1.39
CA TRP A 86 -0.47 1.17 -2.59
C TRP A 86 0.27 0.83 -3.89
N GLU A 87 1.51 0.35 -3.82
CA GLU A 87 2.23 -0.20 -4.97
C GLU A 87 1.97 -1.69 -5.18
N MET A 88 1.32 -2.35 -4.21
CA MET A 88 0.88 -3.73 -4.34
C MET A 88 -0.22 -3.85 -5.41
N GLN A 89 -0.21 -4.96 -6.15
CA GLN A 89 -1.26 -5.29 -7.11
C GLN A 89 -2.65 -5.32 -6.44
N ARG A 90 -2.71 -5.75 -5.18
CA ARG A 90 -3.92 -5.71 -4.36
C ARG A 90 -3.59 -5.16 -2.98
N VAL A 91 -3.97 -3.91 -2.76
CA VAL A 91 -3.88 -3.27 -1.46
C VAL A 91 -4.99 -3.78 -0.55
N GLY A 92 -4.68 -4.02 0.73
CA GLY A 92 -5.67 -4.34 1.73
C GLY A 92 -6.49 -3.11 2.13
N ASN A 93 -7.80 -3.26 2.35
CA ASN A 93 -8.65 -2.14 2.75
C ASN A 93 -8.26 -1.56 4.12
N GLU A 94 -7.56 -2.35 4.95
CA GLU A 94 -7.09 -1.93 6.27
C GLU A 94 -6.24 -0.65 6.25
N PHE A 95 -5.52 -0.40 5.16
CA PHE A 95 -4.65 0.77 5.03
C PHE A 95 -5.44 2.07 4.79
N TRP A 96 -6.63 1.98 4.20
CA TRP A 96 -7.42 3.16 3.87
C TRP A 96 -8.24 3.68 5.04
N TYR A 97 -8.45 2.87 6.08
CA TYR A 97 -9.12 3.33 7.30
C TYR A 97 -8.22 4.23 8.17
N ASP A 98 -6.89 4.08 8.11
CA ASP A 98 -5.95 4.95 8.80
C ASP A 98 -5.77 6.27 8.03
N LYS A 99 -6.14 7.38 8.68
CA LYS A 99 -6.01 8.74 8.12
C LYS A 99 -4.57 9.09 7.75
N GLU A 100 -3.59 8.76 8.58
CA GLU A 100 -2.19 9.08 8.29
C GLU A 100 -1.69 8.29 7.07
N MET A 101 -2.18 7.07 6.88
CA MET A 101 -1.86 6.26 5.70
C MET A 101 -2.48 6.83 4.42
N ARG A 102 -3.71 7.32 4.48
CA ARG A 102 -4.32 8.05 3.35
C ARG A 102 -3.51 9.29 2.98
N ILE A 103 -3.13 10.10 3.98
CA ILE A 103 -2.29 11.28 3.76
C ILE A 103 -0.94 10.90 3.16
N ALA A 104 -0.30 9.85 3.67
CA ALA A 104 0.97 9.36 3.14
C ALA A 104 0.85 8.90 1.68
N ALA A 105 -0.22 8.17 1.33
CA ALA A 105 -0.48 7.73 -0.04
C ALA A 105 -0.66 8.92 -0.99
N THR A 106 -1.43 9.94 -0.57
CA THR A 106 -1.63 11.17 -1.36
C THR A 106 -0.32 11.92 -1.57
N LYS A 107 0.44 12.16 -0.49
CA LYS A 107 1.75 12.84 -0.57
C LYS A 107 2.73 12.07 -1.46
N TRP A 108 2.76 10.74 -1.35
CA TRP A 108 3.59 9.90 -2.21
C TRP A 108 3.18 10.00 -3.67
N LEU A 109 1.88 9.99 -3.95
CA LEU A 109 1.37 10.11 -5.31
C LEU A 109 1.78 11.44 -5.94
N MET A 110 1.65 12.54 -5.19
CA MET A 110 2.08 13.87 -5.64
C MET A 110 3.58 13.93 -5.90
N TRP A 111 4.37 13.39 -4.98
CA TRP A 111 5.82 13.28 -5.12
C TRP A 111 6.22 12.44 -6.35
N LYS A 112 5.54 11.31 -6.60
CA LYS A 112 5.85 10.40 -7.72
C LYS A 112 5.40 10.93 -9.07
N LEU A 113 4.25 11.61 -9.12
CA LEU A 113 3.72 12.20 -10.36
C LEU A 113 4.42 13.51 -10.72
N ASN A 114 4.98 14.21 -9.73
CA ASN A 114 5.58 15.53 -9.89
C ASN A 114 4.64 16.51 -10.64
N LYS A 115 3.37 16.50 -10.26
CA LYS A 115 2.29 17.33 -10.82
C LYS A 115 1.84 18.39 -9.82
N GLU A 116 1.24 19.47 -10.32
CA GLU A 116 0.56 20.42 -9.44
C GLU A 116 -0.78 19.84 -8.95
N PRO A 117 -1.28 20.26 -7.76
CA PRO A 117 -2.51 19.72 -7.18
C PRO A 117 -3.72 19.82 -8.11
N LYS A 118 -3.80 20.90 -8.91
CA LYS A 118 -4.87 21.16 -9.89
C LYS A 118 -4.90 20.20 -11.08
N ASP A 119 -3.80 19.51 -11.37
CA ASP A 119 -3.70 18.56 -12.49
C ASP A 119 -4.08 17.13 -12.09
N ILE A 120 -4.51 16.94 -10.84
CA ILE A 120 -4.90 15.64 -10.29
C ILE A 120 -6.38 15.37 -10.57
N THR A 121 -6.65 14.21 -11.14
CA THR A 121 -8.00 13.77 -11.52
C THR A 121 -8.46 12.61 -10.64
N GLN A 122 -9.77 12.32 -10.62
CA GLN A 122 -10.34 11.17 -9.91
C GLN A 122 -9.68 9.84 -10.29
N GLY A 123 -9.33 9.68 -11.58
CA GLY A 123 -8.68 8.46 -12.08
C GLY A 123 -7.28 8.22 -11.50
N LEU A 124 -6.65 9.24 -10.91
CA LEU A 124 -5.33 9.16 -10.27
C LEU A 124 -5.43 8.88 -8.76
N ILE A 125 -6.56 9.19 -8.12
CA ILE A 125 -6.83 8.92 -6.70
C ILE A 125 -7.97 7.89 -6.61
N GLN A 126 -7.74 6.69 -7.14
CA GLN A 126 -8.73 5.59 -7.10
C GLN A 126 -8.91 5.01 -5.69
N THR A 127 -8.01 5.35 -4.77
CA THR A 127 -7.92 4.78 -3.42
C THR A 127 -8.71 5.56 -2.37
N TYR A 128 -9.29 6.70 -2.75
CA TYR A 128 -10.09 7.55 -1.87
C TYR A 128 -11.55 7.52 -2.34
N ASN A 129 -12.49 7.20 -1.44
CA ASN A 129 -13.94 7.20 -1.72
C ASN A 129 -14.55 8.61 -1.84
N GLY A 130 -13.74 9.67 -1.73
CA GLY A 130 -14.13 11.07 -1.90
C GLY A 130 -13.51 11.71 -3.15
N SER A 131 -13.60 13.04 -3.24
CA SER A 131 -13.00 13.78 -4.36
C SER A 131 -11.47 13.86 -4.21
N PRO A 132 -10.72 13.96 -5.33
CA PRO A 132 -9.29 14.25 -5.33
C PRO A 132 -8.92 15.45 -4.48
N TYR A 133 -9.76 16.48 -4.51
CA TYR A 133 -9.55 17.68 -3.72
C TYR A 133 -9.60 17.39 -2.22
N GLU A 134 -10.59 16.64 -1.73
CA GLU A 134 -10.66 16.28 -0.30
C GLU A 134 -9.41 15.52 0.15
N ALA A 135 -8.90 14.62 -0.68
CA ALA A 135 -7.65 13.91 -0.39
C ALA A 135 -6.43 14.84 -0.35
N LEU A 136 -6.33 15.80 -1.28
CA LEU A 136 -5.25 16.79 -1.34
C LEU A 136 -5.33 17.81 -0.19
N PHE A 137 -6.53 18.25 0.16
CA PHE A 137 -6.79 19.12 1.30
C PHE A 137 -6.50 18.42 2.62
N GLU A 138 -6.95 17.17 2.79
CA GLU A 138 -6.64 16.34 3.97
C GLU A 138 -5.12 16.14 4.14
N ALA A 139 -4.38 16.08 3.03
CA ALA A 139 -2.92 15.98 3.02
C ALA A 139 -2.18 17.30 3.24
N GLY A 140 -2.89 18.44 3.31
CA GLY A 140 -2.32 19.78 3.41
C GLY A 140 -1.58 20.24 2.16
N ILE A 141 -1.94 19.69 0.99
CA ILE A 141 -1.31 19.98 -0.30
C ILE A 141 -2.12 21.02 -1.08
N ALA A 142 -3.45 21.00 -0.96
CA ALA A 142 -4.34 21.95 -1.62
C ALA A 142 -5.00 22.89 -0.60
N THR A 143 -5.39 24.06 -1.08
CA THR A 143 -6.07 25.13 -0.33
C THR A 143 -7.48 25.35 -0.82
N GLU A 144 -8.31 26.08 -0.07
CA GLU A 144 -9.67 26.43 -0.47
C GLU A 144 -9.72 27.21 -1.81
N SER A 145 -8.68 27.99 -2.13
CA SER A 145 -8.57 28.63 -3.44
C SER A 145 -8.34 27.63 -4.59
N ASP A 146 -7.62 26.53 -4.33
CA ASP A 146 -7.46 25.46 -5.31
C ASP A 146 -8.79 24.72 -5.55
N GLU A 147 -9.65 24.62 -4.53
CA GLU A 147 -11.01 24.05 -4.65
C GLU A 147 -11.86 24.81 -5.65
N ALA A 148 -11.89 26.14 -5.50
CA ALA A 148 -12.68 27.02 -6.34
C ALA A 148 -12.24 26.94 -7.82
N TYR A 149 -10.94 26.81 -8.05
CA TYR A 149 -10.37 26.62 -9.39
C TYR A 149 -10.74 25.24 -9.97
N MET A 150 -10.61 24.15 -9.20
CA MET A 150 -10.94 22.81 -9.68
C MET A 150 -12.45 22.65 -9.95
N ARG A 151 -13.31 23.24 -9.12
CA ARG A 151 -14.77 23.22 -9.33
C ARG A 151 -15.21 24.03 -10.55
N SER A 152 -14.63 25.21 -10.78
CA SER A 152 -14.96 26.05 -11.94
C SER A 152 -14.49 25.45 -13.26
N SER A 153 -13.35 24.76 -13.25
CA SER A 153 -12.79 24.09 -14.45
C SER A 153 -13.62 22.88 -14.91
N HIS A 154 -14.40 22.25 -14.02
CA HIS A 154 -15.30 21.15 -14.38
C HIS A 154 -16.68 21.57 -14.91
N HIS A 155 -17.00 22.87 -14.91
CA HIS A 155 -18.27 23.41 -15.41
C HIS A 155 -18.18 23.97 -16.85
N THR A 156 -17.06 23.76 -17.54
CA THR A 156 -16.89 24.11 -18.96
C THR A 156 -16.91 22.85 -19.81
N HIS A 157 -18.11 22.32 -20.07
CA HIS A 157 -18.40 21.45 -21.21
C HIS A 157 -19.84 21.68 -21.68
#